data_AF-A0A3A6JE37-F1
#
_entry.id   AF-A0A3A6JE37-F1
#
_cell.length_a   1.000
_cell.length_b   1.000
_cell.length_c   1.000
_cell.angle_alpha   90.00
_cell.angle_beta   90.00
_cell.angle_gamma   90.00
#
_symmetry.space_group_name_H-M   'P 1'
#
loop_
_entity.id
_entity.type
_entity.pdbx_description
1 polymer ?
#
loop_
_entity_poly.entity_id
_entity_poly.type
_entity_poly.pdbx_seq_one_letter_code
_entity_poly.pdbx_strand_id
1 'polypeptide(L)'
;MCNNISPMFLYNYIYRDHLMEYISFARLIEAVYLPQIIYTVIALTLSCMSSHRSSTSTELLTAATVQVSSDNQSPNSGNPENTYSDIISSSVHNITVIGVYMVIFAIAGNLMCRYFSGDACTIISAYLEIGSGVPILYGMDISTKIKTALILSLTAFGGLSALFQSRDMIRISGLSFIKYTTEKTVCAFLCFIFYMMFL
;
A
#
# COMPACT_ATOMS: atom_id res chain seq x y z
N MET A 1 2.11 -7.66 -4.28
CA MET A 1 1.88 -6.44 -3.46
C MET A 1 2.88 -5.38 -3.88
N CYS A 2 2.42 -4.21 -4.31
CA CYS A 2 3.26 -3.02 -4.49
C CYS A 2 2.93 -1.96 -3.43
N ASN A 3 3.81 -0.97 -3.27
CA ASN A 3 3.70 0.11 -2.29
C ASN A 3 3.65 -0.41 -0.84
N ASN A 4 4.68 -1.18 -0.45
CA ASN A 4 4.88 -1.58 0.95
C ASN A 4 5.62 -0.47 1.69
N ILE A 5 5.30 -0.29 2.97
CA ILE A 5 5.91 0.76 3.78
C ILE A 5 7.41 0.50 3.97
N SER A 6 8.25 1.53 3.87
CA SER A 6 9.70 1.36 4.01
C SER A 6 10.09 1.06 5.47
N PRO A 7 11.07 0.17 5.72
CA PRO A 7 11.66 -0.03 7.05
C PRO A 7 12.18 1.27 7.69
N MET A 8 12.66 2.21 6.87
CA MET A 8 13.16 3.51 7.35
C MET A 8 12.02 4.39 7.87
N PHE A 9 10.88 4.40 7.18
CA PHE A 9 9.66 5.07 7.65
C PHE A 9 9.16 4.42 8.95
N LEU A 10 9.13 3.09 9.00
CA LEU A 10 8.75 2.35 10.20
C LEU A 10 9.62 2.69 11.41
N TYR A 11 10.94 2.75 11.25
CA TYR A 11 11.85 3.05 12.35
C TYR A 11 11.71 4.50 12.83
N ASN A 12 11.80 5.47 11.93
CA ASN A 12 11.83 6.87 12.33
C ASN A 12 10.46 7.41 12.71
N TYR A 13 9.43 7.14 11.90
CA TYR A 13 8.13 7.79 12.07
C TYR A 13 7.20 7.02 13.01
N ILE A 14 7.15 5.70 12.88
CA ILE A 14 6.21 4.88 13.66
C ILE A 14 6.84 4.44 14.98
N TYR A 15 8.02 3.83 14.92
CA TYR A 15 8.68 3.25 16.10
C TYR A 15 9.16 4.34 17.05
N ARG A 16 10.06 5.22 16.60
CA ARG A 16 10.68 6.22 17.49
C ARG A 16 9.68 7.20 18.07
N ASP A 17 8.73 7.68 17.26
CA ASP A 17 7.86 8.78 17.67
C ASP A 17 6.56 8.30 18.36
N HIS A 18 6.14 7.03 18.21
CA HIS A 18 4.84 6.55 18.74
C HIS A 18 4.87 5.21 19.47
N LEU A 19 5.79 4.29 19.17
CA LEU A 19 5.72 2.90 19.64
C LEU A 19 6.93 2.41 20.46
N MET A 20 7.96 3.22 20.64
CA MET A 20 9.20 2.85 21.32
C MET A 20 8.97 2.35 22.76
N GLU A 21 7.93 2.86 23.43
CA GLU A 21 7.56 2.47 24.79
C GLU A 21 6.77 1.15 24.87
N TYR A 22 6.20 0.67 23.77
CA TYR A 22 5.22 -0.44 23.79
C TYR A 22 5.71 -1.72 23.11
N ILE A 23 6.59 -1.60 22.12
CA ILE A 23 7.07 -2.74 21.32
C ILE A 23 8.55 -2.56 21.02
N SER A 24 9.29 -3.66 20.78
CA SER A 24 10.64 -3.56 20.23
C SER A 24 10.58 -3.41 18.71
N PHE A 25 11.59 -2.78 18.10
CA PHE A 25 11.62 -2.59 16.65
C PHE A 25 11.56 -3.92 15.87
N ALA A 26 12.24 -4.97 16.38
CA ALA A 26 12.21 -6.29 15.76
C ALA A 26 10.79 -6.88 15.72
N ARG A 27 10.05 -6.77 16.82
CA ARG A 27 8.65 -7.22 16.91
C ARG A 27 7.71 -6.41 16.02
N LEU A 28 7.99 -5.12 15.84
CA LEU A 28 7.24 -4.26 14.92
C LEU A 28 7.46 -4.67 13.46
N ILE A 29 8.70 -4.96 13.05
CA ILE A 29 9.00 -5.49 11.71
C ILE A 29 8.34 -6.85 11.51
N GLU A 30 8.46 -7.75 12.48
CA GLU A 30 7.84 -9.07 12.44
C GLU A 30 6.32 -8.94 12.28
N ALA A 31 5.66 -8.13 13.10
CA ALA A 31 4.21 -8.00 13.08
C ALA A 31 3.67 -7.37 11.77
N VAL A 32 4.43 -6.48 11.12
CA VAL A 32 4.01 -5.86 9.86
C VAL A 32 4.30 -6.76 8.64
N TYR A 33 5.49 -7.35 8.57
CA TYR A 33 5.93 -8.06 7.36
C TYR A 33 5.59 -9.55 7.38
N LEU A 34 5.59 -10.23 8.54
CA LEU A 34 5.35 -11.67 8.61
C LEU A 34 3.95 -12.04 8.08
N PRO A 35 2.85 -11.36 8.48
CA PRO A 35 1.52 -11.66 7.94
C PRO A 35 1.42 -11.42 6.42
N GLN A 36 2.09 -10.38 5.92
CA GLN A 36 2.12 -10.04 4.49
C GLN A 36 2.86 -11.10 3.66
N ILE A 37 3.99 -11.60 4.17
CA ILE A 37 4.78 -12.66 3.54
C ILE A 37 3.96 -13.96 3.51
N ILE A 38 3.38 -14.37 4.65
CA ILE A 38 2.55 -15.58 4.74
C ILE A 38 1.39 -15.50 3.74
N TYR A 39 0.67 -14.38 3.71
CA TYR A 39 -0.42 -14.17 2.76
C TYR A 39 0.04 -14.30 1.31
N THR A 40 1.16 -13.66 0.96
CA THR A 40 1.71 -13.69 -0.40
C THR A 40 2.12 -15.10 -0.81
N VAL A 41 2.75 -15.87 0.09
CA VAL A 41 3.14 -17.27 -0.17
C VAL A 41 1.91 -18.14 -0.40
N ILE A 42 0.87 -18.02 0.43
CA ILE A 42 -0.38 -18.77 0.27
C ILE A 42 -1.08 -18.41 -1.05
N ALA A 43 -1.17 -17.13 -1.38
CA ALA A 43 -1.77 -16.68 -2.63
C ALA A 43 -1.01 -17.22 -3.86
N LEU A 44 0.33 -17.24 -3.79
CA LEU A 44 1.19 -17.77 -4.85
C LEU A 44 1.04 -19.29 -5.02
N THR A 45 1.04 -20.06 -3.93
CA THR A 45 0.90 -21.53 -3.99
C THR A 45 -0.47 -21.93 -4.55
N LEU A 46 -1.55 -21.29 -4.11
CA LEU A 46 -2.90 -21.53 -4.63
C LEU A 46 -3.02 -21.16 -6.12
N SER A 47 -2.39 -20.06 -6.54
CA SER A 47 -2.40 -19.63 -7.95
C SER A 47 -1.61 -20.60 -8.83
N CYS A 48 -0.45 -21.08 -8.36
CA CYS A 48 0.35 -22.09 -9.07
C CYS A 48 -0.42 -23.41 -9.23
N MET A 49 -1.07 -23.88 -8.16
CA MET A 49 -1.88 -25.10 -8.19
C MET A 49 -3.12 -24.97 -9.09
N SER A 50 -3.77 -23.81 -9.09
CA SER A 50 -4.92 -23.54 -9.97
C SER A 50 -4.52 -23.45 -11.44
N SER A 51 -3.33 -22.91 -11.73
CA SER A 51 -2.82 -22.81 -13.10
C SER A 51 -2.57 -24.20 -13.70
N HIS A 52 -2.09 -25.16 -12.90
CA HIS A 52 -1.89 -26.54 -13.34
C HIS A 52 -3.21 -27.30 -13.62
N ARG A 53 -4.35 -26.84 -13.06
CA ARG A 53 -5.68 -27.43 -13.33
C ARG A 53 -6.35 -26.86 -14.59
N SER A 54 -5.82 -25.77 -15.15
CA SER A 54 -6.34 -25.11 -16.36
C SER A 54 -5.61 -25.51 -17.65
N SER A 55 -4.52 -26.28 -17.58
CA SER A 55 -3.67 -26.61 -18.74
C SER A 55 -4.19 -27.76 -19.61
N THR A 56 -5.40 -28.28 -19.41
CA THR A 56 -5.95 -29.39 -20.23
C THR A 56 -6.91 -28.95 -21.36
N SER A 57 -7.17 -27.66 -21.58
CA SER A 57 -8.13 -27.28 -22.65
C SER A 57 -7.88 -25.96 -23.39
N THR A 58 -6.67 -25.38 -23.37
CA THR A 58 -6.44 -24.08 -24.05
C THR A 58 -5.09 -23.98 -24.75
N GLU A 59 -4.66 -25.04 -25.46
CA GLU A 59 -3.45 -24.99 -26.31
C GLU A 59 -3.73 -25.02 -27.82
N LEU A 60 -4.98 -24.96 -28.28
CA LEU A 60 -5.29 -25.14 -29.73
C LEU A 60 -5.92 -23.95 -30.46
N LEU A 61 -6.12 -22.79 -29.83
CA LEU A 61 -6.75 -21.63 -30.51
C LEU A 61 -6.02 -20.27 -30.36
N THR A 62 -4.91 -20.20 -29.61
CA THR A 62 -4.18 -18.93 -29.39
C THR A 62 -2.87 -18.86 -30.20
N ALA A 63 -2.81 -19.52 -31.37
CA ALA A 63 -1.70 -19.38 -32.31
C ALA A 63 -2.02 -18.45 -33.50
N ALA A 64 -3.24 -17.89 -33.59
CA ALA A 64 -3.73 -17.22 -34.80
C ALA A 64 -4.06 -15.72 -34.68
N THR A 65 -3.81 -15.06 -33.54
CA THR A 65 -4.04 -13.60 -33.42
C THR A 65 -2.91 -12.90 -32.68
N VAL A 66 -1.69 -13.03 -33.21
CA VAL A 66 -0.66 -11.99 -33.05
C VAL A 66 -1.02 -10.86 -34.03
N GLN A 67 -2.01 -10.06 -33.64
CA GLN A 67 -2.26 -8.78 -34.28
C GLN A 67 -1.27 -7.77 -33.71
N VAL A 68 -0.27 -7.51 -34.54
CA VAL A 68 0.64 -6.39 -34.55
C VAL A 68 -0.12 -5.09 -34.25
N SER A 69 0.14 -4.50 -33.09
CA SER A 69 0.07 -3.05 -32.89
C SER A 69 1.47 -2.59 -32.49
N SER A 70 2.29 -2.42 -33.52
CA SER A 70 3.53 -1.67 -33.45
C SER A 70 3.20 -0.21 -33.16
N ASP A 71 3.42 0.23 -31.92
CA ASP A 71 3.77 1.64 -31.71
C ASP A 71 5.20 1.79 -32.20
N ASN A 72 5.33 2.31 -33.42
CA ASN A 72 6.59 2.73 -34.01
C ASN A 72 7.15 3.93 -33.22
N GLN A 73 7.85 3.68 -32.12
CA GLN A 73 8.91 4.57 -31.67
C GLN A 73 10.22 4.14 -32.33
N SER A 74 10.47 4.75 -33.48
CA SER A 74 11.81 4.84 -34.07
C SER A 74 12.83 5.22 -32.98
N PRO A 75 14.02 4.59 -32.92
CA PRO A 75 15.10 5.08 -32.08
C PRO A 75 15.64 6.36 -32.74
N ASN A 76 14.91 7.46 -32.57
CA ASN A 76 15.39 8.75 -33.00
C ASN A 76 16.59 9.09 -32.12
N SER A 77 17.71 9.41 -32.76
CA SER A 77 18.94 9.89 -32.14
C SER A 77 18.64 11.19 -31.36
N GLY A 78 18.17 11.04 -30.12
CA GLY A 78 17.84 12.14 -29.23
C GLY A 78 19.09 12.62 -28.53
N ASN A 79 19.36 13.91 -28.63
CA ASN A 79 20.41 14.62 -27.90
C ASN A 79 20.33 14.23 -26.40
N PRO A 80 21.41 13.77 -25.74
CA PRO A 80 21.37 13.27 -24.36
C PRO A 80 20.81 14.28 -23.35
N GLU A 81 20.89 15.57 -23.65
CA GLU A 81 20.29 16.65 -22.85
C GLU A 81 18.76 16.53 -22.70
N ASN A 82 18.05 16.04 -23.72
CA ASN A 82 16.59 15.90 -23.69
C ASN A 82 16.15 14.75 -22.77
N THR A 83 16.95 13.68 -22.70
CA THR A 83 16.65 12.53 -21.83
C THR A 83 16.75 12.91 -20.35
N TYR A 84 17.72 13.75 -19.96
CA TYR A 84 17.83 14.22 -18.58
C TYR A 84 16.66 15.13 -18.18
N SER A 85 16.25 16.06 -19.05
CA SER A 85 15.10 16.92 -18.77
C SER A 85 13.80 16.12 -18.66
N ASP A 86 13.63 15.08 -19.47
CA ASP A 86 12.44 14.21 -19.44
C ASP A 86 12.37 13.36 -18.15
N ILE A 87 13.51 12.83 -17.69
CA ILE A 87 13.61 12.09 -16.41
C ILE A 87 13.29 13.01 -15.23
N ILE A 88 13.86 14.22 -15.21
CA ILE A 88 13.63 15.19 -14.15
C ILE A 88 12.15 15.60 -14.14
N SER A 89 11.59 15.95 -15.29
CA SER A 89 10.18 16.34 -15.43
C SER A 89 9.24 15.22 -14.94
N SER A 90 9.49 13.99 -15.36
CA SER A 90 8.71 12.82 -14.95
C SER A 90 8.81 12.55 -13.43
N SER A 91 10.00 12.74 -12.87
CA SER A 91 10.24 12.57 -11.43
C SER A 91 9.52 13.64 -10.61
N VAL A 92 9.60 14.91 -11.04
CA VAL A 92 8.87 16.02 -10.41
C VAL A 92 7.37 15.79 -10.49
N HIS A 93 6.85 15.35 -11.64
CA HIS A 93 5.45 14.99 -11.81
C HIS A 93 5.02 13.91 -10.81
N ASN A 94 5.75 12.80 -10.72
CA ASN A 94 5.41 11.69 -9.84
C ASN A 94 5.46 12.09 -8.35
N ILE A 95 6.49 12.82 -7.93
CA ILE A 95 6.60 13.34 -6.56
C ILE A 95 5.42 14.28 -6.25
N THR A 96 5.07 15.15 -7.19
CA THR A 96 3.94 16.08 -7.03
C THR A 96 2.63 15.33 -6.88
N VAL A 97 2.35 14.33 -7.72
CA VAL A 97 1.13 13.52 -7.64
C VAL A 97 1.03 12.80 -6.30
N ILE A 98 2.13 12.19 -5.82
CA ILE A 98 2.18 11.54 -4.50
C ILE A 98 1.86 12.55 -3.39
N GLY A 99 2.51 13.72 -3.41
CA GLY A 99 2.29 14.78 -2.44
C GLY A 99 0.85 15.32 -2.46
N VAL A 100 0.26 15.51 -3.64
CA VAL A 100 -1.14 15.96 -3.79
C VAL A 100 -2.11 14.96 -3.15
N TYR A 101 -1.93 13.66 -3.38
CA TYR A 101 -2.76 12.66 -2.72
C TYR A 101 -2.62 12.71 -1.20
N MET A 102 -1.39 12.80 -0.66
CA MET A 102 -1.21 12.93 0.79
C MET A 102 -1.93 14.15 1.36
N VAL A 103 -1.80 15.32 0.72
CA VAL A 103 -2.43 16.57 1.19
C VAL A 103 -3.96 16.48 1.12
N ILE A 104 -4.54 15.98 0.03
CA ILE A 104 -5.99 15.87 -0.11
C ILE A 104 -6.58 14.93 0.95
N PHE A 105 -5.96 13.77 1.17
CA PHE A 105 -6.46 12.82 2.16
C PHE A 105 -6.22 13.29 3.60
N ALA A 106 -5.14 14.01 3.87
CA ALA A 106 -4.93 14.66 5.17
C ALA A 106 -6.00 15.73 5.47
N ILE A 107 -6.33 16.57 4.48
CA ILE A 107 -7.42 17.57 4.62
C ILE A 107 -8.76 16.86 4.83
N ALA A 108 -9.05 15.80 4.07
CA ALA A 108 -10.28 15.03 4.22
C ALA A 108 -10.40 14.40 5.62
N GLY A 109 -9.31 13.85 6.17
CA GLY A 109 -9.28 13.31 7.53
C GLY A 109 -9.53 14.38 8.60
N ASN A 110 -8.87 15.53 8.47
CA ASN A 110 -9.10 16.66 9.38
C ASN A 110 -10.54 17.19 9.30
N LEU A 111 -11.12 17.25 8.09
CA LEU A 111 -12.51 17.64 7.90
C LEU A 111 -13.46 16.64 8.59
N MET A 112 -13.19 15.34 8.43
CA MET A 112 -13.99 14.27 9.04
C MET A 112 -13.99 14.39 10.56
N CYS A 113 -12.83 14.54 11.20
CA CYS A 113 -12.74 14.73 12.65
C CYS A 113 -13.36 16.04 13.14
N ARG A 114 -13.44 17.08 12.30
CA ARG A 114 -14.03 18.36 12.67
C ARG A 114 -15.55 18.35 12.65
N TYR A 115 -16.16 17.63 11.70
CA TYR A 115 -17.62 17.57 11.55
C TYR A 115 -18.25 16.37 12.26
N PHE A 116 -17.50 15.29 12.44
CA PHE A 116 -17.99 14.08 13.10
C PHE A 116 -17.18 13.78 14.35
N SER A 117 -17.89 13.62 15.47
CA SER A 117 -17.29 13.25 16.75
C SER A 117 -17.38 11.73 16.96
N GLY A 118 -16.31 11.14 17.48
CA GLY A 118 -16.30 9.75 17.95
C GLY A 118 -15.08 8.96 17.50
N ASP A 119 -14.75 7.93 18.27
CA ASP A 119 -13.56 7.11 18.08
C ASP A 119 -13.51 6.44 16.71
N ALA A 120 -14.66 5.98 16.20
CA ALA A 120 -14.75 5.40 14.87
C ALA A 120 -14.38 6.41 13.77
N CYS A 121 -14.76 7.68 13.91
CA CYS A 121 -14.40 8.72 12.94
C CYS A 121 -12.90 9.02 12.97
N THR A 122 -12.31 9.04 14.16
CA THR A 122 -10.85 9.18 14.34
C THR A 122 -10.08 8.00 13.75
N ILE A 123 -10.58 6.78 13.92
CA ILE A 123 -9.96 5.60 13.31
C ILE A 123 -10.06 5.70 11.78
N ILE A 124 -11.24 6.01 11.23
CA ILE A 124 -11.42 6.11 9.78
C ILE A 124 -10.54 7.23 9.21
N SER A 125 -10.47 8.39 9.86
CA SER A 125 -9.62 9.49 9.41
C SER A 125 -8.14 9.10 9.41
N ALA A 126 -7.70 8.28 10.36
CA ALA A 126 -6.35 7.77 10.38
C ALA A 126 -6.03 6.86 9.18
N TYR A 127 -7.03 6.12 8.66
CA TYR A 127 -6.89 5.29 7.46
C TYR A 127 -6.93 6.07 6.15
N LEU A 128 -7.26 7.37 6.14
CA LEU A 128 -7.20 8.18 4.93
C LEU A 128 -5.77 8.52 4.54
N GLU A 129 -4.99 9.03 5.50
CA GLU A 129 -3.58 9.37 5.33
C GLU A 129 -2.81 9.06 6.62
N ILE A 130 -1.85 8.15 6.51
CA ILE A 130 -1.07 7.64 7.65
C ILE A 130 -0.26 8.73 8.35
N GLY A 131 0.30 9.68 7.58
CA GLY A 131 1.08 10.80 8.11
C GLY A 131 0.27 11.62 9.11
N SER A 132 -0.88 12.16 8.72
CA SER A 132 -1.74 12.89 9.65
C SER A 132 -2.46 12.01 10.66
N GLY A 133 -2.72 10.74 10.30
CA GLY A 133 -3.57 9.83 11.06
C GLY A 133 -2.94 9.26 12.33
N VAL A 134 -1.69 8.81 12.25
CA VAL A 134 -1.00 8.11 13.35
C VAL A 134 -0.92 8.95 14.63
N PRO A 135 -0.55 10.25 14.60
CA PRO A 135 -0.53 11.07 15.81
C PRO A 135 -1.91 11.21 16.46
N ILE A 136 -2.98 11.36 15.66
CA ILE A 136 -4.35 11.49 16.16
C ILE A 136 -4.80 10.18 16.81
N LEU A 137 -4.55 9.04 16.15
CA LEU A 137 -4.84 7.71 16.65
C LEU A 137 -4.05 7.41 17.95
N TYR A 138 -2.81 7.87 18.03
CA TYR A 138 -1.98 7.72 19.22
C TYR A 138 -2.52 8.51 20.42
N GLY A 139 -3.09 9.68 20.18
CA GLY A 139 -3.71 10.54 21.21
C GLY A 139 -5.04 10.02 21.77
N MET A 140 -5.63 8.97 21.20
CA MET A 140 -6.91 8.42 21.68
C MET A 140 -6.79 7.76 23.05
N ASP A 141 -7.83 7.90 23.87
CA ASP A 141 -7.94 7.26 25.19
C ASP A 141 -8.48 5.82 25.06
N ILE A 142 -7.68 4.96 24.41
CA ILE A 142 -7.96 3.53 24.25
C ILE A 142 -6.78 2.71 24.78
N SER A 143 -7.05 1.44 25.09
CA SER A 143 -6.01 0.51 25.54
C SER A 143 -4.81 0.52 24.61
N THR A 144 -3.61 0.64 25.19
CA THR A 144 -2.33 0.67 24.47
C THR A 144 -2.16 -0.52 23.53
N LYS A 145 -2.69 -1.70 23.90
CA LYS A 145 -2.66 -2.89 23.04
C LYS A 145 -3.48 -2.69 21.76
N ILE A 146 -4.71 -2.18 21.89
CA ILE A 146 -5.59 -1.90 20.75
C ILE A 146 -5.00 -0.77 19.89
N LYS A 147 -4.48 0.28 20.53
CA LYS A 147 -3.81 1.42 19.88
C LYS A 147 -2.65 0.95 19.00
N THR A 148 -1.75 0.14 19.56
CA THR A 148 -0.61 -0.42 18.84
C THR A 148 -1.07 -1.31 17.69
N ALA A 149 -2.06 -2.19 17.93
CA ALA A 149 -2.64 -3.03 16.88
C ALA A 149 -3.23 -2.21 15.71
N LEU A 150 -3.93 -1.11 16.01
CA LEU A 150 -4.50 -0.22 15.00
C LEU A 150 -3.41 0.51 14.21
N ILE A 151 -2.37 1.02 14.87
CA ILE A 151 -1.23 1.67 14.20
C ILE A 151 -0.51 0.68 13.28
N LEU A 152 -0.28 -0.57 13.73
CA LEU A 152 0.34 -1.63 12.92
C LEU A 152 -0.53 -2.00 11.71
N SER A 153 -1.83 -2.18 11.91
CA SER A 153 -2.79 -2.45 10.84
C SER A 153 -2.84 -1.31 9.81
N LEU A 154 -2.91 -0.07 10.28
CA LEU A 154 -2.86 1.12 9.44
C LEU A 154 -1.57 1.18 8.63
N THR A 155 -0.46 0.81 9.26
CA THR A 155 0.87 0.77 8.62
C THR A 155 0.97 -0.33 7.56
N ALA A 156 0.40 -1.51 7.81
CA ALA A 156 0.32 -2.59 6.84
C ALA A 156 -0.59 -2.22 5.65
N PHE A 157 -1.67 -1.49 5.90
CA PHE A 157 -2.57 -0.96 4.85
C PHE A 157 -1.88 0.11 4.00
N GLY A 158 -1.26 1.10 4.64
CA GLY A 158 -0.55 2.23 4.01
C GLY A 158 -1.41 3.49 3.81
N GLY A 159 -2.71 3.44 4.12
CA GLY A 159 -3.65 4.56 3.95
C GLY A 159 -4.34 4.60 2.58
N LEU A 160 -5.45 5.32 2.51
CA LEU A 160 -6.23 5.45 1.27
C LEU A 160 -5.47 6.27 0.22
N SER A 161 -4.69 7.26 0.64
CA SER A 161 -3.74 7.99 -0.21
C SER A 161 -2.79 7.07 -0.98
N ALA A 162 -2.18 6.10 -0.30
CA ALA A 162 -1.27 5.13 -0.88
C ALA A 162 -1.96 4.22 -1.92
N LEU A 163 -3.25 3.90 -1.73
CA LEU A 163 -4.02 3.16 -2.74
C LEU A 163 -4.16 3.98 -4.02
N PHE A 164 -4.56 5.24 -3.92
CA PHE A 164 -4.73 6.11 -5.08
C PHE A 164 -3.40 6.46 -5.77
N GLN A 165 -2.32 6.62 -5.00
CA GLN A 165 -0.96 6.74 -5.54
C GLN A 165 -0.57 5.52 -6.40
N SER A 166 -1.05 4.32 -6.03
CA SER A 166 -0.71 3.08 -6.72
C SER A 166 -1.60 2.80 -7.94
N ARG A 167 -2.64 3.61 -8.17
CA ARG A 167 -3.67 3.34 -9.19
C ARG A 167 -3.08 3.25 -10.60
N ASP A 168 -2.20 4.17 -10.97
CA ASP A 168 -1.58 4.17 -12.29
C ASP A 168 -0.63 2.97 -12.47
N MET A 169 0.12 2.60 -11.42
CA MET A 169 0.97 1.41 -11.45
C MET A 169 0.16 0.11 -11.62
N ILE A 170 -0.99 0.02 -10.95
CA ILE A 170 -1.89 -1.13 -11.05
C ILE A 170 -2.50 -1.22 -12.45
N ARG A 171 -2.91 -0.08 -13.03
CA ARG A 171 -3.46 0.01 -14.38
C ARG A 171 -2.46 -0.47 -15.42
N ILE A 172 -1.19 -0.06 -15.31
CA ILE A 172 -0.10 -0.50 -16.20
C ILE A 172 0.13 -2.02 -16.07
N SER A 173 0.02 -2.56 -14.86
CA SER A 173 0.23 -4.00 -14.61
C SER A 173 -0.94 -4.89 -15.07
N GLY A 174 -2.07 -4.31 -15.50
CA GLY A 174 -3.28 -5.06 -15.90
C GLY A 174 -4.04 -5.72 -14.74
N LEU A 175 -3.69 -5.41 -13.48
CA LEU A 175 -4.40 -5.93 -12.32
C LEU A 175 -5.64 -5.09 -12.00
N SER A 176 -6.64 -5.72 -11.39
CA SER A 176 -7.82 -5.00 -10.89
C SER A 176 -7.47 -4.20 -9.64
N PHE A 177 -7.83 -2.91 -9.63
CA PHE A 177 -7.70 -2.02 -8.47
C PHE A 177 -8.47 -2.54 -7.25
N ILE A 178 -9.62 -3.17 -7.47
CA ILE A 178 -10.44 -3.78 -6.40
C ILE A 178 -9.67 -4.94 -5.78
N LYS A 179 -9.06 -5.81 -6.59
CA LYS A 179 -8.27 -6.95 -6.09
C LYS A 179 -7.11 -6.46 -5.22
N TYR A 180 -6.36 -5.47 -5.69
CA TYR A 180 -5.27 -4.86 -4.91
C TYR A 180 -5.74 -4.28 -3.57
N THR A 181 -6.85 -3.55 -3.60
CA THR A 181 -7.45 -2.95 -2.39
C THR A 181 -7.87 -4.04 -1.40
N THR A 182 -8.52 -5.10 -1.86
CA THR A 182 -8.92 -6.23 -1.02
C THR A 182 -7.70 -6.92 -0.39
N GLU A 183 -6.65 -7.17 -1.17
CA GLU A 183 -5.42 -7.79 -0.67
C GLU A 183 -4.76 -6.93 0.42
N LYS A 184 -4.70 -5.60 0.25
CA LYS A 184 -4.20 -4.65 1.27
C LYS A 184 -5.04 -4.67 2.54
N THR A 185 -6.37 -4.67 2.42
CA THR A 185 -7.30 -4.73 3.56
C THR A 185 -7.16 -6.05 4.32
N VAL A 186 -7.02 -7.18 3.61
CA VAL A 186 -6.79 -8.49 4.23
C VAL A 186 -5.46 -8.50 4.98
N CYS A 187 -4.38 -7.97 4.39
CA CYS A 187 -3.08 -7.87 5.07
C CYS A 187 -3.14 -7.03 6.34
N ALA A 188 -3.84 -5.89 6.30
CA ALA A 188 -4.04 -5.03 7.46
C ALA A 188 -4.80 -5.76 8.59
N PHE A 189 -5.89 -6.44 8.23
CA PHE A 189 -6.66 -7.24 9.19
C PHE A 189 -5.85 -8.39 9.80
N LEU A 190 -5.09 -9.12 8.98
CA LEU A 190 -4.19 -10.18 9.47
C LEU A 190 -3.12 -9.62 10.41
N CYS A 191 -2.55 -8.45 10.11
CA CYS A 191 -1.59 -7.78 10.97
C CYS A 191 -2.20 -7.40 12.33
N PHE A 192 -3.42 -6.86 12.33
CA PHE A 192 -4.17 -6.55 13.56
C PHE A 192 -4.37 -7.80 14.42
N ILE A 193 -4.90 -8.88 13.82
CA ILE A 193 -5.18 -10.13 14.54
C ILE A 193 -3.89 -10.79 15.03
N PHE A 194 -2.84 -10.80 14.21
CA PHE A 194 -1.55 -11.35 14.59
C PHE A 194 -0.99 -10.66 15.82
N TYR A 195 -0.98 -9.32 15.85
CA TYR A 195 -0.54 -8.57 17.02
C TYR A 195 -1.42 -8.84 18.24
N MET A 196 -2.76 -8.83 18.09
CA MET A 196 -3.66 -9.04 19.22
C MET A 196 -3.52 -10.43 19.88
N MET A 197 -3.21 -11.46 19.08
CA MET A 197 -3.11 -12.84 19.55
C MET A 197 -1.71 -13.24 20.02
N PHE A 198 -0.66 -12.80 19.33
CA PHE A 198 0.70 -13.30 19.52
C PHE A 198 1.66 -12.31 20.20
N LEU A 199 1.29 -11.02 20.29
CA LEU A 199 2.06 -9.98 20.97
C LEU A 199 1.27 -9.30 22.09
#